data_AF-A0A6J6KI31-F1
#
_entry.id   AF-A0A6J6KI31-F1
#
_cell.length_a   1.000
_cell.length_b   1.000
_cell.length_c   1.000
_cell.angle_alpha   90.00
_cell.angle_beta   90.00
_cell.angle_gamma   90.00
#
_symmetry.space_group_name_H-M   'P 1'
#
loop_
_entity.id
_entity.type
_entity.pdbx_description
1 polymer ?
#
loop_
_entity_poly.entity_id
_entity_poly.type
_entity_poly.pdbx_seq_one_letter_code
_entity_poly.pdbx_strand_id
1 'polypeptide(L)'
;MNIGWTEFLVIAMIGLIVFGPERLPEMSAQFAKFIKTMRTKAGEATAELTGSVDTKAVTDLAKDLRGLTPRGLTTNAVSSVAGLTGLAGQAKSSPAGSAKVNPVFDPDAT
;
A
#
# COMPACT_ATOMS: atom_id res chain seq x y z
N MET A 1 -14.69 -18.93 -18.21
CA MET A 1 -15.46 -17.89 -18.93
C MET A 1 -15.38 -16.66 -18.05
N ASN A 2 -14.62 -15.66 -18.47
CA ASN A 2 -14.10 -14.61 -17.59
C ASN A 2 -15.17 -13.57 -17.24
N ILE A 3 -15.27 -13.23 -15.95
CA ILE A 3 -15.90 -11.99 -15.47
C ILE A 3 -15.26 -10.85 -16.27
N GLY A 4 -16.07 -10.14 -17.04
CA GLY A 4 -15.57 -9.22 -18.06
C GLY A 4 -16.55 -8.09 -18.31
N TRP A 5 -16.11 -7.08 -19.07
CA TRP A 5 -16.93 -5.92 -19.48
C TRP A 5 -18.35 -6.29 -19.93
N THR A 6 -18.51 -7.46 -20.54
CA THR A 6 -19.81 -8.04 -20.93
C THR A 6 -20.77 -8.22 -19.77
N GLU A 7 -20.32 -8.66 -18.60
CA GLU A 7 -21.17 -8.88 -17.42
C GLU A 7 -21.63 -7.56 -16.80
N PHE A 8 -20.74 -6.56 -16.79
CA PHE A 8 -21.13 -5.19 -16.43
C PHE A 8 -22.19 -4.62 -17.38
N LEU A 9 -22.10 -4.92 -18.67
CA LEU A 9 -23.09 -4.53 -19.67
C LEU A 9 -24.46 -5.18 -19.41
N VAL A 10 -24.47 -6.47 -19.05
CA VAL A 10 -25.70 -7.20 -18.68
C VAL A 10 -26.33 -6.60 -17.43
N ILE A 11 -25.56 -6.34 -16.38
CA ILE A 11 -26.06 -5.72 -15.14
C ILE A 11 -26.59 -4.31 -15.43
N ALA A 12 -25.88 -3.53 -16.24
CA ALA A 12 -26.35 -2.21 -16.65
C ALA A 12 -27.69 -2.31 -17.39
N MET A 13 -27.82 -3.22 -18.36
CA MET A 13 -29.06 -3.42 -19.10
C MET A 13 -30.23 -3.85 -18.19
N ILE A 14 -30.00 -4.78 -17.26
CA ILE A 14 -30.99 -5.17 -16.25
C ILE A 14 -31.37 -3.97 -15.38
N GLY A 15 -30.39 -3.20 -14.92
CA GLY A 15 -30.63 -2.00 -14.12
C GLY A 15 -31.46 -0.95 -14.85
N LEU A 16 -31.21 -0.71 -16.14
CA LEU A 16 -32.00 0.21 -16.97
C LEU A 16 -33.45 -0.26 -17.11
N ILE A 17 -33.71 -1.58 -17.20
CA ILE A 17 -35.06 -2.13 -17.31
C ILE A 17 -35.81 -2.03 -15.97
N VAL A 18 -35.15 -2.35 -14.86
CA VAL A 18 -35.78 -2.39 -13.52
C VAL A 18 -36.06 -0.99 -12.99
N PHE A 19 -35.08 -0.10 -13.07
CA PHE A 19 -35.16 1.24 -12.48
C PHE A 19 -35.53 2.31 -13.50
N GLY A 20 -35.36 2.04 -14.79
CA GLY A 20 -35.54 3.00 -15.88
C GLY A 20 -34.21 3.65 -16.31
N PRO A 21 -34.09 4.04 -17.59
CA PRO A 21 -32.83 4.53 -18.16
C PRO A 21 -32.36 5.87 -17.58
N GLU A 22 -33.28 6.67 -17.04
CA GLU A 22 -32.95 7.99 -16.45
C GLU A 22 -32.64 7.89 -14.95
N ARG A 23 -33.17 6.89 -14.24
CA ARG A 23 -33.05 6.81 -12.78
C ARG A 23 -31.71 6.27 -12.31
N LEU A 24 -31.14 5.29 -13.03
CA LEU A 24 -29.82 4.74 -12.74
C LEU A 24 -28.71 5.81 -12.79
N PRO A 25 -28.58 6.63 -13.86
CA PRO A 25 -27.59 7.69 -13.89
C PRO A 25 -27.86 8.77 -12.84
N GLU A 26 -29.11 9.14 -12.60
CA GLU A 26 -29.47 10.14 -11.58
C GLU A 26 -29.08 9.68 -10.15
N MET A 27 -29.41 8.44 -9.77
CA MET A 27 -29.06 7.88 -8.46
C MET A 27 -27.55 7.71 -8.30
N SER A 28 -26.83 7.27 -9.35
CA SER A 28 -25.37 7.17 -9.31
C SER A 28 -24.70 8.54 -9.14
N ALA A 29 -25.24 9.60 -9.76
CA ALA A 29 -24.74 10.95 -9.59
C ALA A 29 -24.93 11.45 -8.15
N GLN A 30 -26.06 11.13 -7.51
CA GLN A 30 -26.29 11.44 -6.10
C GLN A 30 -25.33 10.67 -5.17
N PHE A 31 -25.14 9.37 -5.43
CA PHE A 31 -24.18 8.56 -4.68
C PHE A 31 -22.74 9.04 -4.87
N ALA A 32 -22.35 9.44 -6.07
CA ALA A 32 -21.04 10.00 -6.36
C ALA A 32 -20.80 11.32 -5.61
N LYS A 33 -21.82 12.19 -5.54
CA LYS A 33 -21.76 13.41 -4.73
C LYS A 33 -21.60 13.08 -3.24
N PHE A 34 -22.33 12.08 -2.73
CA PHE A 34 -22.21 11.62 -1.35
C PHE A 34 -20.80 11.11 -1.04
N ILE A 35 -20.26 10.21 -1.87
CA ILE A 35 -18.88 9.70 -1.76
C ILE A 35 -17.87 10.85 -1.80
N LYS A 36 -18.06 11.82 -2.70
CA LYS A 36 -17.17 12.99 -2.82
C LYS A 36 -17.18 13.82 -1.54
N THR A 37 -18.36 14.13 -1.00
CA THR A 37 -18.49 14.86 0.27
C THR A 37 -17.87 14.07 1.43
N MET A 38 -18.10 12.76 1.49
CA MET A 38 -17.49 11.90 2.50
C MET A 38 -15.96 11.90 2.41
N ARG A 39 -15.40 11.82 1.18
CA ARG A 39 -13.95 11.88 0.95
C ARG A 39 -13.36 13.22 1.36
N THR A 40 -14.02 14.34 1.05
CA THR A 40 -13.58 15.67 1.47
C THR A 40 -13.56 15.79 2.98
N LYS A 41 -14.67 15.43 3.65
CA LYS A 41 -14.77 15.49 5.12
C LYS A 41 -13.77 14.57 5.83
N ALA A 42 -13.56 13.35 5.31
CA ALA A 42 -12.55 12.44 5.84
C ALA A 42 -11.13 12.97 5.64
N GLY A 43 -10.87 13.65 4.51
CA GLY A 43 -9.60 14.32 4.24
C GLY A 43 -9.34 15.48 5.20
N GLU A 44 -10.36 16.31 5.46
CA GLU A 44 -10.30 17.41 6.44
C GLU A 44 -10.04 16.89 7.85
N ALA A 45 -10.79 15.89 8.32
CA ALA A 45 -10.56 15.26 9.63
C ALA A 45 -9.15 14.64 9.74
N THR A 46 -8.66 14.00 8.68
CA THR A 46 -7.30 13.47 8.65
C THR A 46 -6.26 14.60 8.70
N ALA A 47 -6.51 15.71 8.00
CA ALA A 47 -5.63 16.87 7.99
C ALA A 47 -5.59 17.58 9.36
N GLU A 48 -6.73 17.70 10.04
CA GLU A 48 -6.82 18.24 11.40
C GLU A 48 -6.11 17.36 12.42
N LEU A 49 -6.28 16.03 12.32
CA LEU A 49 -5.55 15.07 13.17
C LEU A 49 -4.05 15.10 12.87
N THR A 50 -3.63 15.11 11.61
CA THR A 50 -2.19 15.15 11.27
C THR A 50 -1.56 16.51 11.57
N GLY A 51 -2.34 17.59 11.59
CA GLY A 51 -1.89 18.92 11.98
C GLY A 51 -1.77 19.11 13.50
N SER A 52 -2.45 18.28 14.30
CA SER A 52 -2.44 18.35 15.77
C SER A 52 -1.70 17.18 16.45
N VAL A 53 -1.53 16.05 15.76
CA VAL A 53 -0.79 14.86 16.20
C VAL A 53 0.63 14.88 15.63
N ASP A 54 1.60 14.41 16.41
CA ASP A 54 2.98 14.26 15.96
C ASP A 54 3.05 13.44 14.67
N THR A 55 3.53 14.08 13.59
CA THR A 55 3.71 13.51 12.25
C THR A 55 4.44 12.17 12.29
N LYS A 56 5.33 11.95 13.28
CA LYS A 56 6.05 10.69 13.46
C LYS A 56 5.13 9.54 13.84
N ALA A 57 4.18 9.75 14.75
CA ALA A 57 3.23 8.72 15.18
C ALA A 57 2.29 8.31 14.03
N VAL A 58 1.80 9.28 13.25
CA VAL A 58 0.95 9.03 12.08
C VAL A 58 1.73 8.29 10.98
N THR A 59 3.00 8.67 10.78
CA THR A 59 3.88 8.02 9.79
C THR A 59 4.19 6.57 10.18
N ASP A 60 4.46 6.29 11.46
CA ASP A 60 4.70 4.92 11.94
C ASP A 60 3.43 4.05 11.79
N LEU A 61 2.25 4.55 12.19
CA LEU A 61 0.96 3.87 11.98
C LEU A 61 0.69 3.56 10.50
N ALA A 62 0.93 4.54 9.63
CA ALA A 62 0.76 4.37 8.19
C ALA A 62 1.75 3.33 7.62
N LYS A 63 2.99 3.30 8.14
CA LYS A 63 4.02 2.34 7.73
C LYS A 63 3.68 0.92 8.17
N ASP A 64 3.14 0.75 9.37
CA ASP A 64 2.69 -0.54 9.90
C ASP A 64 1.49 -1.08 9.10
N LEU A 65 0.47 -0.25 8.88
CA LEU A 65 -0.70 -0.60 8.07
C LEU A 65 -0.33 -0.93 6.62
N ARG A 66 0.59 -0.15 6.03
CA ARG A 66 1.09 -0.43 4.68
C ARG A 66 1.84 -1.76 4.66
N GLY A 67 2.64 -2.06 5.68
CA GLY A 67 3.35 -3.34 5.82
C GLY A 67 2.41 -4.56 5.84
N LEU A 68 1.19 -4.42 6.34
CA LEU A 68 0.18 -5.49 6.42
C LEU A 68 -0.63 -5.69 5.13
N THR A 69 -0.60 -4.75 4.19
CA THR A 69 -1.30 -4.94 2.90
C THR A 69 -0.56 -5.92 1.99
N PRO A 70 -1.26 -6.71 1.15
CA PRO A 70 -0.63 -7.62 0.20
C PRO A 70 0.41 -6.92 -0.69
N ARG A 71 0.11 -5.67 -1.08
CA ARG A 71 1.03 -4.82 -1.84
C ARG A 71 2.26 -4.42 -1.02
N GLY A 72 2.10 -4.06 0.25
CA GLY A 72 3.23 -3.70 1.10
C GLY A 72 4.15 -4.87 1.41
N LEU A 73 3.59 -6.05 1.65
CA LEU A 73 4.35 -7.29 1.79
C LEU A 73 5.16 -7.58 0.52
N THR A 74 4.55 -7.46 -0.67
CA THR A 74 5.28 -7.62 -1.94
C THR A 74 6.36 -6.55 -2.11
N THR A 75 6.07 -5.28 -1.79
CA THR A 75 7.04 -4.18 -1.90
C THR A 75 8.22 -4.37 -0.94
N ASN A 76 7.98 -4.82 0.29
CA ASN A 76 9.04 -5.11 1.24
C ASN A 76 9.85 -6.33 0.81
N ALA A 77 9.22 -7.39 0.32
CA ALA A 77 9.92 -8.56 -0.20
C ALA A 77 10.82 -8.19 -1.40
N VAL A 78 10.33 -7.38 -2.34
CA VAL A 78 11.14 -6.93 -3.49
C VAL A 78 12.20 -5.92 -3.09
N SER A 79 11.95 -5.06 -2.09
CA SER A 79 12.97 -4.13 -1.60
C SER A 79 14.05 -4.87 -0.83
N SER A 80 13.69 -5.90 -0.06
CA SER A 80 14.64 -6.78 0.63
C SER A 80 15.47 -7.58 -0.35
N VAL A 81 14.86 -8.16 -1.40
CA VAL A 81 15.63 -8.88 -2.43
C VAL A 81 16.49 -7.92 -3.26
N ALA A 82 16.00 -6.74 -3.63
CA ALA A 82 16.79 -5.74 -4.35
C ALA A 82 17.94 -5.21 -3.48
N GLY A 83 17.74 -5.04 -2.17
CA GLY A 83 18.79 -4.73 -1.21
C GLY A 83 19.83 -5.84 -1.11
N LEU A 84 19.38 -7.10 -1.07
CA LEU A 84 20.25 -8.29 -1.06
C LEU A 84 21.03 -8.44 -2.38
N THR A 85 20.38 -8.18 -3.51
CA THR A 85 20.98 -8.19 -4.86
C THR A 85 21.92 -7.00 -5.06
N GLY A 86 21.62 -5.83 -4.49
CA GLY A 86 22.52 -4.67 -4.48
C GLY A 86 23.77 -4.91 -3.64
N LEU A 87 23.62 -5.60 -2.51
CA LEU A 87 24.74 -6.07 -1.69
C LEU A 87 25.56 -7.16 -2.42
N ALA A 88 24.91 -8.03 -3.19
CA ALA A 88 25.57 -9.00 -4.06
C ALA A 88 26.26 -8.34 -5.28
N GLY A 89 25.74 -7.20 -5.76
CA GLY A 89 26.31 -6.41 -6.85
C GLY A 89 27.54 -5.59 -6.45
N GLN A 90 27.69 -5.25 -5.16
CA GLN A 90 28.88 -4.58 -4.62
C GLN A 90 30.01 -5.56 -4.23
N ALA A 91 29.78 -6.88 -4.32
CA ALA A 91 30.76 -7.89 -3.96
C ALA A 91 31.76 -8.27 -5.08
N LYS A 92 31.81 -7.53 -6.21
CA LYS A 92 32.67 -7.89 -7.35
C LYS A 92 33.54 -6.78 -7.95
N SER A 93 34.25 -6.03 -7.09
CA SER A 93 35.43 -5.26 -7.53
C SER A 93 36.32 -4.78 -6.37
N SER A 94 37.21 -5.64 -5.86
CA SER A 94 38.67 -5.40 -5.78
C SER A 94 39.40 -6.40 -4.85
N PRO A 95 40.68 -6.72 -5.13
CA PRO A 95 41.40 -7.86 -4.56
C PRO A 95 42.28 -7.48 -3.34
N ALA A 96 42.64 -8.53 -2.57
CA ALA A 96 43.82 -8.69 -1.71
C ALA A 96 44.21 -7.58 -0.72
N GLY A 97 44.14 -7.90 0.59
CA GLY A 97 44.97 -7.23 1.60
C GLY A 97 44.43 -7.22 3.03
N SER A 98 45.01 -8.09 3.85
CA SER A 98 45.30 -7.87 5.29
C SER A 98 44.15 -7.91 6.30
N ALA A 99 44.03 -9.08 6.93
CA ALA A 99 44.09 -9.30 8.39
C ALA A 99 43.62 -8.14 9.30
N LYS A 100 42.54 -8.37 10.05
CA LYS A 100 42.53 -8.57 11.53
C LYS A 100 41.24 -9.29 11.95
N VAL A 101 41.35 -10.54 12.39
CA VAL A 101 40.31 -11.22 13.18
C VAL A 101 40.65 -10.93 14.64
N ASN A 102 39.75 -10.28 15.37
CA ASN A 102 39.87 -10.15 16.83
C ASN A 102 38.88 -11.13 17.48
N PRO A 103 39.33 -12.29 17.97
CA PRO A 103 38.46 -13.18 18.72
C PRO A 103 38.36 -12.65 20.15
N VAL A 104 37.25 -11.99 20.49
CA VAL A 104 36.87 -11.82 21.90
C VAL A 104 36.04 -13.05 22.30
N PHE A 105 36.68 -13.91 23.07
CA PHE A 105 36.05 -15.06 23.72
C PHE A 105 35.12 -14.51 24.81
N ASP A 106 33.84 -14.87 24.80
CA ASP A 106 32.90 -14.56 25.87
C ASP A 106 32.60 -15.85 26.65
N PRO A 107 33.27 -16.08 27.80
CA PRO A 107 33.15 -17.32 28.55
C PRO A 107 31.93 -17.39 29.50
N ASP A 108 31.00 -16.43 29.45
CA ASP A 108 29.83 -16.40 30.36
C ASP A 108 28.49 -16.82 29.72
N ALA A 109 28.52 -17.46 28.54
CA ALA A 109 27.31 -18.09 27.99
C ALA A 109 27.21 -19.56 28.42
N THR A 110 26.88 -19.81 29.69
CA THR A 110 26.36 -21.10 30.19
C THR A 110 24.89 -21.01 30.59
#